data_AF-A0A2R5HKC5-F1
#
_entry.id   AF-A0A2R5HKC5-F1
#
_cell.length_a   1.000
_cell.length_b   1.000
_cell.length_c   1.000
_cell.angle_alpha   90.00
_cell.angle_beta   90.00
_cell.angle_gamma   90.00
#
_symmetry.space_group_name_H-M   'P 1'
#
loop_
_entity.id
_entity.type
_entity.pdbx_description
1 polymer ?
#
loop_
_entity_poly.entity_id
_entity_poly.type
_entity_poly.pdbx_seq_one_letter_code
_entity_poly.pdbx_strand_id
1 'polypeptide(L)'
;MIYNYRLNSDRRLERNNIGTDGDFLYLLQPSKEEIGRLTERFGFPFDYLSGILDNYEKARIEGDDKGNQLLLMQYPMMSDTGEIKTYPCSIVNTSSGVVIFALNADFELPGLKDVSFERERFAHQMTYHLLFDIEARYEKHLAEFRQRRQKIEKSIMKSTKNDQLLDMIAMQASLIYFEDAVSNNLSVLTRYAEYLRTHSQDGFAERIFDIQIAADQSHAETRIQLKLMENLRDLFSNIVSNNLNIVMKIMTSATFVLGIPAIIVGFYGMNVPLPKQEWGNMWWLILVGIILICGWVSVLLHKRDMM
;
A
#
# COMPACT_ATOMS: atom_id res chain seq x y z
N MET A 1 6.67 19.72 -17.95
CA MET A 1 8.09 20.09 -18.17
C MET A 1 8.77 19.05 -19.06
N ILE A 2 9.56 19.50 -20.04
CA ILE A 2 10.27 18.63 -20.98
C ILE A 2 11.77 18.78 -20.74
N TYR A 3 12.46 17.67 -20.52
CA TYR A 3 13.90 17.60 -20.34
C TYR A 3 14.50 16.77 -21.47
N ASN A 4 15.45 17.36 -22.18
CA ASN A 4 16.13 16.73 -23.30
C ASN A 4 17.53 16.29 -22.87
N TYR A 5 17.90 15.06 -23.23
CA TYR A 5 19.22 14.49 -23.02
C TYR A 5 19.79 13.96 -24.33
N ARG A 6 21.10 14.14 -24.50
CA ARG A 6 21.86 13.65 -25.65
C ARG A 6 23.08 12.88 -25.20
N LEU A 7 23.49 11.89 -26.00
CA LEU A 7 24.74 11.17 -25.81
C LEU A 7 25.92 12.04 -26.23
N ASN A 8 26.80 12.31 -25.27
CA ASN A 8 28.07 13.00 -25.51
C ASN A 8 29.09 12.06 -26.21
N SER A 9 30.32 12.54 -26.43
CA SER A 9 31.41 11.76 -27.02
C SER A 9 31.82 10.55 -26.17
N ASP A 10 31.65 10.67 -24.85
CA ASP A 10 31.98 9.63 -23.87
C ASP A 10 30.81 8.65 -23.65
N ARG A 11 29.80 8.68 -24.54
CA ARG A 11 28.63 7.80 -24.49
C ARG A 11 27.77 7.96 -23.23
N ARG A 12 27.82 9.12 -22.59
CA ARG A 12 27.04 9.47 -21.40
C ARG A 12 25.94 10.46 -21.72
N LEU A 13 24.89 10.45 -20.90
CA LEU A 13 23.76 11.36 -21.05
C LEU A 13 24.09 12.73 -20.46
N GLU A 14 24.03 13.74 -21.31
CA GLU A 14 24.13 15.14 -20.91
C GLU A 14 22.83 15.86 -21.20
N ARG A 15 22.42 16.73 -20.26
CA ARG A 15 21.22 17.55 -20.45
C ARG A 15 21.47 18.55 -21.57
N ASN A 16 20.65 18.48 -22.61
CA ASN A 16 20.67 19.41 -23.72
C ASN A 16 19.54 20.45 -23.52
N ASN A 17 19.91 21.72 -23.35
CA ASN A 17 18.93 22.80 -23.21
C ASN A 17 18.48 23.39 -24.55
N ILE A 18 18.99 22.88 -25.68
CA ILE A 18 18.72 23.41 -27.02
C ILE A 18 17.81 22.45 -27.79
N GLY A 19 16.55 22.86 -27.97
CA GLY A 19 15.56 22.17 -28.79
C GLY A 19 15.09 20.81 -28.23
N THR A 20 14.35 20.07 -29.04
CA THR A 20 13.83 18.73 -28.75
C THR A 20 14.60 17.64 -29.51
N ASP A 21 15.77 17.96 -30.07
CA ASP A 21 16.71 17.02 -30.69
C ASP A 21 17.56 16.37 -29.59
N GLY A 22 17.11 15.21 -29.12
CA GLY A 22 17.73 14.45 -28.04
C GLY A 22 17.61 12.96 -28.30
N ASP A 23 18.56 12.19 -27.81
CA ASP A 23 18.47 10.72 -27.84
C ASP A 23 17.45 10.24 -26.79
N PHE A 24 17.29 11.00 -25.69
CA PHE A 24 16.31 10.73 -24.64
C PHE A 24 15.51 11.98 -24.24
N LEU A 25 14.19 11.85 -24.22
CA LEU A 25 13.25 12.88 -23.79
C LEU A 25 12.54 12.42 -22.52
N TYR A 26 12.70 13.19 -21.44
CA TYR A 26 12.01 12.97 -20.18
C TYR A 26 10.92 14.03 -20.02
N LEU A 27 9.66 13.59 -19.97
CA LEU A 27 8.47 14.43 -19.89
C LEU A 27 7.83 14.23 -18.52
N LEU A 28 7.77 15.30 -17.73
CA LEU A 28 7.11 15.31 -16.45
C LEU A 28 5.86 16.19 -16.54
N GLN A 29 4.68 15.60 -16.36
CA GLN A 29 3.39 16.26 -16.47
C GLN A 29 3.26 17.10 -17.76
N PRO A 30 3.37 16.48 -18.95
CA PRO A 30 3.20 17.21 -20.21
C PRO A 30 1.73 17.60 -20.42
N SER A 31 1.51 18.79 -20.98
CA SER A 31 0.21 19.26 -21.46
C SER A 31 -0.24 18.51 -22.72
N LYS A 32 -1.54 18.52 -23.03
CA LYS A 32 -2.08 17.89 -24.25
C LYS A 32 -1.46 18.49 -25.51
N GLU A 33 -1.18 19.78 -25.49
CA GLU A 33 -0.53 20.51 -26.58
C GLU A 33 0.96 20.12 -26.74
N GLU A 34 1.67 19.86 -25.64
CA GLU A 34 3.03 19.29 -25.69
C GLU A 34 3.02 17.87 -26.26
N ILE A 35 2.06 17.04 -25.83
CA ILE A 35 1.89 15.68 -26.36
C ILE A 35 1.62 15.73 -27.87
N GLY A 36 0.66 16.56 -28.31
CA GLY A 36 0.32 16.70 -29.73
C GLY A 36 1.52 17.09 -30.61
N ARG A 37 2.33 18.05 -30.15
CA ARG A 37 3.56 18.46 -30.86
C ARG A 37 4.58 17.33 -30.98
N LEU A 38 4.73 16.50 -29.93
CA LEU A 38 5.66 15.36 -29.95
C LEU A 38 5.16 14.23 -30.86
N THR A 39 3.86 13.93 -30.80
CA THR A 39 3.24 12.88 -31.62
C THR A 39 3.31 13.23 -33.10
N GLU A 40 3.06 14.49 -33.46
CA GLU A 40 3.21 14.96 -34.85
C GLU A 40 4.66 14.88 -35.33
N ARG A 41 5.61 15.27 -34.48
CA ARG A 41 7.03 15.31 -34.83
C ARG A 41 7.66 13.93 -35.04
N PHE A 42 7.40 13.00 -34.13
CA PHE A 42 7.97 11.64 -34.19
C PHE A 42 7.07 10.65 -34.93
N GLY A 43 5.82 11.04 -35.21
CA GLY A 43 4.92 10.31 -36.08
C GLY A 43 4.25 9.08 -35.46
N PHE A 44 4.18 8.98 -34.13
CA PHE A 44 3.48 7.91 -33.40
C PHE A 44 2.06 8.35 -32.96
N PRO A 45 1.14 7.40 -32.67
CA PRO A 45 -0.23 7.68 -32.23
C PRO A 45 -0.34 8.55 -30.95
N PHE A 46 -1.37 9.40 -30.86
CA PHE A 46 -1.54 10.31 -29.71
C PHE A 46 -1.71 9.59 -28.37
N ASP A 47 -2.37 8.43 -28.39
CA ASP A 47 -2.63 7.58 -27.23
C ASP A 47 -1.37 7.00 -26.58
N TYR A 48 -0.25 6.91 -27.31
CA TYR A 48 1.03 6.47 -26.75
C TYR A 48 1.50 7.33 -25.59
N LEU A 49 1.19 8.63 -25.63
CA LEU A 49 1.53 9.56 -24.56
C LEU A 49 0.30 10.03 -23.79
N SER A 50 -0.88 10.15 -24.41
CA SER A 50 -2.05 10.65 -23.71
C SER A 50 -2.61 9.68 -22.67
N GLY A 51 -2.24 8.38 -22.74
CA GLY A 51 -2.61 7.39 -21.72
C GLY A 51 -2.17 7.80 -20.30
N ILE A 52 -1.05 8.53 -20.16
CA ILE A 52 -0.58 8.98 -18.83
C ILE A 52 -1.50 10.03 -18.18
N LEU A 53 -2.41 10.64 -18.96
CA LEU A 53 -3.37 11.62 -18.44
C LEU A 53 -4.50 10.97 -17.64
N ASP A 54 -4.69 9.65 -17.76
CA ASP A 54 -5.63 8.87 -16.95
C ASP A 54 -4.87 8.05 -15.90
N ASN A 55 -4.99 8.40 -14.63
CA ASN A 55 -4.31 7.72 -13.52
C ASN A 55 -4.62 6.22 -13.42
N TYR A 56 -5.70 5.75 -14.04
CA TYR A 56 -6.12 4.33 -14.02
C TYR A 56 -5.76 3.57 -15.29
N GLU A 57 -4.98 4.18 -16.20
CA GLU A 57 -4.60 3.56 -17.44
C GLU A 57 -3.80 2.27 -17.21
N LYS A 58 -4.20 1.20 -17.89
CA LYS A 58 -3.61 -0.13 -17.70
C LYS A 58 -2.36 -0.32 -18.51
N ALA A 59 -1.37 -0.98 -17.89
CA ALA A 59 -0.13 -1.32 -18.55
C ALA A 59 -0.39 -2.17 -19.82
N ARG A 60 0.26 -1.79 -20.92
CA ARG A 60 0.17 -2.49 -22.21
C ARG A 60 1.40 -2.22 -23.06
N ILE A 61 1.60 -3.10 -24.04
CA ILE A 61 2.63 -2.94 -25.07
C ILE A 61 1.97 -2.85 -26.43
N GLU A 62 2.41 -1.89 -27.23
CA GLU A 62 1.91 -1.66 -28.59
C GLU A 62 3.07 -1.37 -29.55
N GLY A 63 2.88 -1.71 -30.82
CA GLY A 63 3.77 -1.36 -31.91
C GLY A 63 2.95 -0.83 -33.08
N ASP A 64 3.45 0.19 -33.76
CA ASP A 64 2.82 0.74 -34.96
C ASP A 64 3.52 0.29 -36.25
N ASP A 65 2.88 0.53 -37.39
CA ASP A 65 3.40 0.20 -38.72
C ASP A 65 4.68 0.98 -39.08
N LYS A 66 4.97 2.07 -38.36
CA LYS A 66 6.15 2.92 -38.58
C LYS A 66 7.37 2.46 -37.76
N GLY A 67 7.22 1.40 -36.97
CA GLY A 67 8.28 0.85 -36.12
C GLY A 67 8.45 1.57 -34.79
N ASN A 68 7.48 2.38 -34.36
CA ASN A 68 7.45 2.91 -33.00
C ASN A 68 6.84 1.89 -32.05
N GLN A 69 7.39 1.81 -30.85
CA GLN A 69 6.94 0.88 -29.82
C GLN A 69 6.61 1.62 -28.53
N LEU A 70 5.44 1.34 -27.97
CA LEU A 70 4.98 1.80 -26.66
C LEU A 70 5.12 0.70 -25.63
N LEU A 71 5.70 1.03 -24.49
CA LEU A 71 5.52 0.30 -23.24
C LEU A 71 4.85 1.25 -22.25
N LEU A 72 3.56 1.06 -22.05
CA LEU A 72 2.82 1.73 -20.99
C LEU A 72 2.92 0.86 -19.75
N MET A 73 3.49 1.41 -18.70
CA MET A 73 3.75 0.74 -17.41
C MET A 73 3.08 1.54 -16.29
N GLN A 74 2.96 0.93 -15.12
CA GLN A 74 2.55 1.64 -13.91
C GLN A 74 3.68 1.67 -12.90
N TYR A 75 3.92 2.82 -12.26
CA TYR A 75 4.96 3.00 -11.24
C TYR A 75 4.35 3.48 -9.92
N PRO A 76 4.94 3.10 -8.77
CA PRO A 76 4.45 3.52 -7.47
C PRO A 76 5.00 4.91 -7.11
N MET A 77 4.13 5.76 -6.56
CA MET A 77 4.49 7.10 -6.11
C MET A 77 3.59 7.55 -4.95
N MET A 78 4.14 8.38 -4.06
CA MET A 78 3.36 8.99 -2.99
C MET A 78 2.40 10.03 -3.58
N SER A 79 1.12 9.92 -3.23
CA SER A 79 0.09 10.90 -3.55
C SER A 79 0.11 12.08 -2.58
N ASP A 80 -0.57 13.18 -2.96
CA ASP A 80 -0.70 14.38 -2.12
C ASP A 80 -1.35 14.11 -0.75
N THR A 81 -2.14 13.03 -0.65
CA THR A 81 -2.79 12.60 0.59
C THR A 81 -1.90 11.72 1.46
N GLY A 82 -0.64 11.49 1.07
CA GLY A 82 0.35 10.70 1.80
C GLY A 82 0.24 9.18 1.62
N GLU A 83 -0.73 8.71 0.83
CA GLU A 83 -0.86 7.30 0.45
C GLU A 83 0.00 6.99 -0.76
N ILE A 84 0.55 5.77 -0.84
CA ILE A 84 1.29 5.34 -2.03
C ILE A 84 0.29 4.75 -3.02
N LYS A 85 0.25 5.33 -4.22
CA LYS A 85 -0.61 4.90 -5.33
C LYS A 85 0.24 4.52 -6.53
N THR A 86 -0.38 3.90 -7.51
CA THR A 86 0.24 3.60 -8.79
C THR A 86 -0.23 4.60 -9.82
N TYR A 87 0.68 4.98 -10.72
CA TYR A 87 0.43 5.95 -11.79
C TYR A 87 0.98 5.41 -13.11
N PRO A 88 0.35 5.71 -14.26
CA PRO A 88 0.87 5.31 -15.56
C PRO A 88 2.11 6.11 -15.99
N CYS A 89 3.00 5.44 -16.70
CA CYS A 89 4.09 6.06 -17.43
C CYS A 89 4.23 5.41 -18.80
N SER A 90 4.60 6.22 -19.79
CA SER A 90 4.86 5.75 -21.16
C SER A 90 6.35 5.75 -21.44
N ILE A 91 6.86 4.62 -21.93
CA ILE A 91 8.19 4.52 -22.53
C ILE A 91 7.96 4.27 -24.02
N VAL A 92 8.29 5.26 -24.85
CA VAL A 92 8.14 5.17 -26.31
C VAL A 92 9.52 5.08 -26.94
N ASN A 93 9.77 3.97 -27.61
CA ASN A 93 10.93 3.79 -28.49
C ASN A 93 10.51 4.18 -29.90
N THR A 94 11.02 5.31 -30.40
CA THR A 94 10.69 5.80 -31.74
C THR A 94 11.52 5.12 -32.82
N SER A 95 11.02 5.05 -34.04
CA SER A 95 11.76 4.54 -35.20
C SER A 95 13.00 5.38 -35.55
N SER A 96 13.06 6.64 -35.07
CA SER A 96 14.22 7.51 -35.18
C SER A 96 15.34 7.21 -34.15
N GLY A 97 15.13 6.26 -33.23
CA GLY A 97 16.08 5.88 -32.18
C GLY A 97 15.98 6.71 -30.89
N VAL A 98 15.07 7.69 -30.84
CA VAL A 98 14.80 8.49 -29.64
C VAL A 98 13.92 7.70 -28.66
N VAL A 99 14.29 7.73 -27.39
CA VAL A 99 13.47 7.21 -26.28
C VAL A 99 12.74 8.34 -25.59
N ILE A 100 11.43 8.21 -25.43
CA ILE A 100 10.59 9.17 -24.71
C ILE A 100 10.08 8.50 -23.45
N PHE A 101 10.33 9.08 -22.30
CA PHE A 101 9.78 8.65 -21.02
C PHE A 101 8.85 9.73 -20.46
N ALA A 102 7.57 9.43 -20.37
CA ALA A 102 6.53 10.36 -20.00
C ALA A 102 5.78 9.93 -18.74
N LEU A 103 5.59 10.88 -17.83
CA LEU A 103 5.07 10.66 -16.48
C LEU A 103 4.05 11.73 -16.12
N ASN A 104 3.11 11.38 -15.26
CA ASN A 104 2.06 12.29 -14.74
C ASN A 104 2.26 12.69 -13.27
N ALA A 105 3.21 12.09 -12.57
CA ALA A 105 3.63 12.44 -11.22
C ALA A 105 5.16 12.45 -11.13
N ASP A 106 5.70 13.09 -10.09
CA ASP A 106 7.13 13.21 -9.89
C ASP A 106 7.83 11.84 -9.91
N PHE A 107 8.94 11.78 -10.63
CA PHE A 107 9.78 10.60 -10.75
C PHE A 107 11.22 11.05 -10.92
N GLU A 108 12.02 10.94 -9.86
CA GLU A 108 13.44 11.24 -9.96
C GLU A 108 14.10 10.24 -10.90
N LEU A 109 14.70 10.72 -12.01
CA LEU A 109 15.42 9.83 -12.91
C LEU A 109 16.53 9.10 -12.14
N PRO A 110 16.73 7.79 -12.40
CA PRO A 110 17.83 7.05 -11.80
C PRO A 110 19.17 7.72 -12.12
N GLY A 111 20.23 7.31 -11.41
CA GLY A 111 21.61 7.77 -11.61
C GLY A 111 22.19 7.39 -12.98
N LEU A 112 21.61 7.89 -14.06
CA LEU A 112 21.94 7.58 -15.46
C LEU A 112 23.13 8.40 -15.98
N LYS A 113 23.61 9.37 -15.21
CA LYS A 113 24.70 10.28 -15.63
C LYS A 113 26.03 9.56 -15.82
N ASP A 114 26.31 8.56 -15.00
CA ASP A 114 27.59 7.83 -15.03
C ASP A 114 27.55 6.58 -15.92
N VAL A 115 26.37 6.21 -16.42
CA VAL A 115 26.15 5.05 -17.29
C VAL A 115 26.59 5.38 -18.71
N SER A 116 27.40 4.48 -19.29
CA SER A 116 27.81 4.55 -20.69
C SER A 116 26.86 3.74 -21.57
N PHE A 117 26.35 4.35 -22.63
CA PHE A 117 25.41 3.74 -23.57
C PHE A 117 26.02 3.53 -24.97
N GLU A 118 25.76 2.39 -25.57
CA GLU A 118 26.10 2.14 -26.97
C GLU A 118 25.06 2.79 -27.86
N ARG A 119 25.47 3.61 -28.83
CA ARG A 119 24.54 4.38 -29.68
C ARG A 119 23.57 3.47 -30.44
N GLU A 120 24.07 2.36 -30.96
CA GLU A 120 23.30 1.40 -31.75
C GLU A 120 22.28 0.64 -30.91
N ARG A 121 22.45 0.61 -29.58
CA ARG A 121 21.60 -0.14 -28.65
C ARG A 121 20.96 0.76 -27.59
N PHE A 122 21.03 2.08 -27.79
CA PHE A 122 20.64 3.07 -26.80
C PHE A 122 19.19 2.87 -26.33
N ALA A 123 18.27 2.65 -27.27
CA ALA A 123 16.86 2.49 -26.95
C ALA A 123 16.58 1.31 -26.01
N HIS A 124 17.19 0.15 -26.27
CA HIS A 124 17.05 -1.04 -25.43
C HIS A 124 17.73 -0.89 -24.07
N GLN A 125 18.93 -0.29 -24.04
CA GLN A 125 19.65 -0.03 -22.78
C GLN A 125 18.88 0.94 -21.90
N MET A 126 18.40 2.05 -22.46
CA MET A 126 17.59 3.03 -21.75
C MET A 126 16.29 2.40 -21.25
N THR A 127 15.55 1.71 -22.12
CA THR A 127 14.31 1.03 -21.73
C THR A 127 14.53 0.06 -20.57
N TYR A 128 15.61 -0.76 -20.62
CA TYR A 128 15.99 -1.63 -19.51
C TYR A 128 16.21 -0.86 -18.21
N HIS A 129 16.99 0.23 -18.23
CA HIS A 129 17.25 1.03 -17.03
C HIS A 129 15.98 1.66 -16.44
N LEU A 130 15.07 2.13 -17.28
CA LEU A 130 13.78 2.69 -16.84
C LEU A 130 12.90 1.61 -16.21
N LEU A 131 12.77 0.46 -16.86
CA LEU A 131 11.99 -0.67 -16.33
C LEU A 131 12.58 -1.20 -15.01
N PHE A 132 13.91 -1.27 -14.91
CA PHE A 132 14.60 -1.67 -13.69
C PHE A 132 14.32 -0.69 -12.53
N ASP A 133 14.35 0.62 -12.79
CA ASP A 133 14.06 1.62 -11.74
C ASP A 133 12.60 1.58 -11.29
N ILE A 134 11.66 1.34 -12.22
CA ILE A 134 10.25 1.14 -11.88
C ILE A 134 10.10 -0.05 -10.92
N GLU A 135 10.73 -1.18 -11.23
CA GLU A 135 10.66 -2.38 -10.38
C GLU A 135 11.36 -2.17 -9.02
N ALA A 136 12.53 -1.53 -9.01
CA ALA A 136 13.25 -1.22 -7.78
C ALA A 136 12.43 -0.34 -6.82
N ARG A 137 11.54 0.53 -7.35
CA ARG A 137 10.62 1.33 -6.53
C ARG A 137 9.51 0.48 -5.91
N TYR A 138 8.98 -0.51 -6.63
CA TYR A 138 8.05 -1.48 -6.04
C TYR A 138 8.70 -2.21 -4.88
N GLU A 139 9.91 -2.75 -5.08
CA GLU A 139 10.67 -3.44 -4.04
C GLU A 139 10.88 -2.55 -2.80
N LYS A 140 11.30 -1.30 -3.01
CA LYS A 140 11.48 -0.32 -1.93
C LYS A 140 10.21 -0.09 -1.13
N HIS A 141 9.09 0.18 -1.80
CA HIS A 141 7.82 0.44 -1.10
C HIS A 141 7.26 -0.81 -0.41
N LEU A 142 7.45 -2.00 -0.99
CA LEU A 142 7.09 -3.26 -0.33
C LEU A 142 7.91 -3.48 0.95
N ALA A 143 9.20 -3.17 0.93
CA ALA A 143 10.03 -3.19 2.14
C ALA A 143 9.53 -2.20 3.21
N GLU A 144 9.13 -0.99 2.81
CA GLU A 144 8.53 0.00 3.70
C GLU A 144 7.20 -0.48 4.30
N PHE A 145 6.31 -1.08 3.49
CA PHE A 145 5.06 -1.68 3.96
C PHE A 145 5.31 -2.83 4.92
N ARG A 146 6.29 -3.70 4.65
CA ARG A 146 6.67 -4.80 5.54
C ARG A 146 7.10 -4.27 6.91
N GLN A 147 7.90 -3.21 6.95
CA GLN A 147 8.32 -2.58 8.21
C GLN A 147 7.14 -1.91 8.94
N ARG A 148 6.26 -1.19 8.22
CA ARG A 148 5.08 -0.54 8.81
C ARG A 148 4.12 -1.57 9.40
N ARG A 149 3.87 -2.67 8.70
CA ARG A 149 3.10 -3.82 9.21
C ARG A 149 3.67 -4.33 10.54
N GLN A 150 4.97 -4.61 10.60
CA GLN A 150 5.60 -5.14 11.81
C GLN A 150 5.46 -4.18 13.01
N LYS A 151 5.47 -2.87 12.75
CA LYS A 151 5.18 -1.86 13.79
C LYS A 151 3.72 -1.93 14.26
N ILE A 152 2.77 -2.03 13.34
CA ILE A 152 1.34 -2.18 13.64
C ILE A 152 1.12 -3.43 14.49
N GLU A 153 1.64 -4.58 14.05
CA GLU A 153 1.53 -5.87 14.74
C GLU A 153 2.01 -5.78 16.20
N LYS A 154 3.21 -5.23 16.43
CA LYS A 154 3.74 -5.01 17.79
C LYS A 154 2.89 -4.06 18.63
N SER A 155 2.28 -3.07 17.98
CA SER A 155 1.49 -2.06 18.68
C SER A 155 0.10 -2.57 19.08
N ILE A 156 -0.53 -3.42 18.26
CA ILE A 156 -1.84 -4.04 18.54
C ILE A 156 -1.75 -4.95 19.77
N MET A 157 -0.62 -5.64 19.97
CA MET A 157 -0.38 -6.45 21.17
C MET A 157 -0.34 -5.63 22.47
N LYS A 158 -0.09 -4.31 22.39
CA LYS A 158 0.03 -3.43 23.57
C LYS A 158 -1.21 -2.58 23.79
N SER A 159 -1.79 -2.04 22.72
CA SER A 159 -2.98 -1.18 22.80
C SER A 159 -3.74 -1.20 21.49
N THR A 160 -5.05 -1.26 21.59
CA THR A 160 -5.98 -1.23 20.46
C THR A 160 -6.46 0.21 20.25
N LYS A 161 -5.90 0.92 19.26
CA LYS A 161 -6.22 2.34 18.95
C LYS A 161 -6.78 2.48 17.54
N ASN A 162 -7.60 3.51 17.33
CA ASN A 162 -8.21 3.79 16.03
C ASN A 162 -7.15 4.12 14.94
N ASP A 163 -6.05 4.76 15.31
CA ASP A 163 -4.98 5.13 14.37
C ASP A 163 -4.36 3.90 13.68
N GLN A 164 -4.23 2.79 14.39
CA GLN A 164 -3.71 1.53 13.83
C GLN A 164 -4.65 0.97 12.75
N LEU A 165 -5.97 1.11 12.95
CA LEU A 165 -6.97 0.67 12.00
C LEU A 165 -6.92 1.49 10.71
N LEU A 166 -6.81 2.81 10.83
CA LEU A 166 -6.65 3.71 9.68
C LEU A 166 -5.38 3.41 8.89
N ASP A 167 -4.27 3.17 9.59
CA ASP A 167 -3.01 2.75 8.98
C ASP A 167 -3.13 1.43 8.20
N MET A 168 -3.82 0.43 8.77
CA MET A 168 -4.07 -0.84 8.08
C MET A 168 -4.92 -0.64 6.82
N ILE A 169 -5.96 0.19 6.88
CA ILE A 169 -6.84 0.48 5.73
C ILE A 169 -6.06 1.16 4.61
N ALA A 170 -5.27 2.19 4.92
CA ALA A 170 -4.45 2.91 3.93
C ALA A 170 -3.40 1.98 3.28
N MET A 171 -2.77 1.11 4.08
CA MET A 171 -1.84 0.10 3.56
C MET A 171 -2.54 -0.92 2.67
N GLN A 172 -3.71 -1.44 3.07
CA GLN A 172 -4.48 -2.38 2.26
C GLN A 172 -4.87 -1.78 0.91
N ALA A 173 -5.37 -0.54 0.90
CA ALA A 173 -5.70 0.17 -0.33
C ALA A 173 -4.49 0.31 -1.26
N SER A 174 -3.34 0.72 -0.72
CA SER A 174 -2.09 0.86 -1.49
C SER A 174 -1.63 -0.49 -2.08
N LEU A 175 -1.71 -1.57 -1.28
CA LEU A 175 -1.31 -2.90 -1.72
C LEU A 175 -2.27 -3.50 -2.78
N ILE A 176 -3.56 -3.16 -2.76
CA ILE A 176 -4.50 -3.54 -3.83
C ILE A 176 -4.10 -2.88 -5.16
N TYR A 177 -3.75 -1.59 -5.14
CA TYR A 177 -3.23 -0.92 -6.35
C TYR A 177 -1.93 -1.56 -6.84
N PHE A 178 -1.04 -1.95 -5.92
CA PHE A 178 0.20 -2.65 -6.29
C PHE A 178 -0.09 -4.02 -6.91
N GLU A 179 -1.04 -4.80 -6.37
CA GLU A 179 -1.36 -6.13 -6.90
C GLU A 179 -1.79 -6.03 -8.37
N ASP A 180 -2.73 -5.13 -8.68
CA ASP A 180 -3.18 -4.91 -10.07
C ASP A 180 -2.05 -4.37 -10.95
N ALA A 181 -1.31 -3.35 -10.48
CA ALA A 181 -0.26 -2.71 -11.26
C ALA A 181 0.91 -3.64 -11.59
N VAL A 182 1.42 -4.38 -10.60
CA VAL A 182 2.54 -5.32 -10.79
C VAL A 182 2.09 -6.49 -11.68
N SER A 183 0.85 -6.97 -11.53
CA SER A 183 0.29 -8.01 -12.41
C SER A 183 0.21 -7.55 -13.88
N ASN A 184 -0.30 -6.34 -14.12
CA ASN A 184 -0.39 -5.76 -15.45
C ASN A 184 1.02 -5.51 -16.04
N ASN A 185 1.94 -4.96 -15.25
CA ASN A 185 3.34 -4.77 -15.64
C ASN A 185 4.02 -6.09 -16.01
N LEU A 186 3.80 -7.16 -15.24
CA LEU A 186 4.36 -8.49 -15.51
C LEU A 186 3.92 -9.02 -16.89
N SER A 187 2.66 -8.77 -17.27
CA SER A 187 2.14 -9.10 -18.60
C SER A 187 2.90 -8.35 -19.71
N VAL A 188 3.16 -7.05 -19.50
CA VAL A 188 3.93 -6.23 -20.44
C VAL A 188 5.38 -6.69 -20.54
N LEU A 189 6.06 -6.93 -19.41
CA LEU A 189 7.43 -7.42 -19.38
C LEU A 189 7.57 -8.75 -20.12
N THR A 190 6.61 -9.68 -19.90
CA THR A 190 6.58 -10.97 -20.58
C THR A 190 6.50 -10.80 -22.10
N ARG A 191 5.55 -9.99 -22.58
CA ARG A 191 5.38 -9.71 -24.02
C ARG A 191 6.58 -8.97 -24.60
N TYR A 192 7.18 -8.05 -23.86
CA TYR A 192 8.36 -7.32 -24.29
C TYR A 192 9.59 -8.23 -24.42
N ALA A 193 9.81 -9.13 -23.46
CA ALA A 193 10.88 -10.12 -23.53
C ALA A 193 10.72 -11.04 -24.75
N GLU A 194 9.49 -11.48 -25.05
CA GLU A 194 9.18 -12.26 -26.25
C GLU A 194 9.45 -11.47 -27.53
N TYR A 195 9.02 -10.20 -27.58
CA TYR A 195 9.32 -9.30 -28.70
C TYR A 195 10.84 -9.15 -28.92
N LEU A 196 11.64 -8.99 -27.87
CA LEU A 196 13.09 -8.88 -28.00
C LEU A 196 13.72 -10.16 -28.57
N ARG A 197 13.26 -11.35 -28.15
CA ARG A 197 13.73 -12.64 -28.69
C ARG A 197 13.41 -12.78 -30.17
N THR A 198 12.18 -12.46 -30.59
CA THR A 198 11.78 -12.56 -32.00
C THR A 198 12.55 -11.61 -32.91
N HIS A 199 13.09 -10.51 -32.36
CA HIS A 199 13.91 -9.53 -33.08
C HIS A 199 15.43 -9.72 -32.87
N SER A 200 15.85 -10.92 -32.44
CA SER A 200 17.27 -11.29 -32.25
C SER A 200 18.02 -10.40 -31.24
N GLN A 201 17.32 -9.92 -30.22
CA GLN A 201 17.87 -9.14 -29.10
C GLN A 201 17.98 -10.00 -27.82
N ASP A 202 18.46 -11.24 -27.93
CA ASP A 202 18.45 -12.23 -26.83
C ASP A 202 19.12 -11.73 -25.54
N GLY A 203 20.24 -11.01 -25.66
CA GLY A 203 20.93 -10.45 -24.49
C GLY A 203 20.14 -9.36 -23.74
N PHE A 204 19.22 -8.66 -24.41
CA PHE A 204 18.28 -7.75 -23.73
C PHE A 204 17.08 -8.52 -23.19
N ALA A 205 16.59 -9.53 -23.91
CA ALA A 205 15.50 -10.37 -23.43
C ALA A 205 15.85 -11.07 -22.10
N GLU A 206 17.10 -11.52 -21.93
CA GLU A 206 17.59 -12.08 -20.67
C GLU A 206 17.56 -11.05 -19.53
N ARG A 207 17.98 -9.80 -19.80
CA ARG A 207 17.92 -8.71 -18.82
C ARG A 207 16.48 -8.34 -18.43
N ILE A 208 15.55 -8.34 -19.39
CA ILE A 208 14.12 -8.11 -19.10
C ILE A 208 13.54 -9.29 -18.33
N PHE A 209 14.01 -10.52 -18.58
CA PHE A 209 13.60 -11.70 -17.83
C PHE A 209 14.01 -11.62 -16.35
N ASP A 210 15.16 -11.05 -16.02
CA ASP A 210 15.54 -10.78 -14.63
C ASP A 210 14.55 -9.81 -13.95
N ILE A 211 14.14 -8.75 -14.66
CA ILE A 211 13.12 -7.81 -14.16
C ILE A 211 11.77 -8.53 -14.00
N GLN A 212 11.42 -9.43 -14.92
CA GLN A 212 10.20 -10.24 -14.84
C GLN A 212 10.19 -11.13 -13.58
N ILE A 213 11.33 -11.74 -13.24
CA ILE A 213 11.45 -12.54 -12.01
C ILE A 213 11.26 -11.64 -10.77
N ALA A 214 11.87 -10.46 -10.75
CA ALA A 214 11.70 -9.51 -9.65
C ALA A 214 10.25 -9.05 -9.52
N ALA A 215 9.59 -8.72 -10.63
CA ALA A 215 8.18 -8.34 -10.66
C ALA A 215 7.25 -9.47 -10.18
N ASP A 216 7.53 -10.74 -10.53
CA ASP A 216 6.76 -11.88 -10.03
C ASP A 216 6.93 -12.06 -8.52
N GLN A 217 8.14 -11.83 -7.99
CA GLN A 217 8.40 -11.81 -6.56
C GLN A 217 7.66 -10.66 -5.86
N SER A 218 7.70 -9.45 -6.41
CA SER A 218 6.96 -8.28 -5.91
C SER A 218 5.45 -8.52 -5.90
N HIS A 219 4.91 -9.17 -6.93
CA HIS A 219 3.50 -9.55 -7.00
C HIS A 219 3.15 -10.58 -5.92
N ALA A 220 3.97 -11.62 -5.75
CA ALA A 220 3.79 -12.61 -4.69
C ALA A 220 3.87 -11.99 -3.29
N GLU A 221 4.84 -11.11 -3.04
CA GLU A 221 4.97 -10.40 -1.77
C GLU A 221 3.74 -9.53 -1.49
N THR A 222 3.26 -8.77 -2.48
CA THR A 222 2.08 -7.92 -2.34
C THR A 222 0.88 -8.72 -1.84
N ARG A 223 0.62 -9.89 -2.43
CA ARG A 223 -0.46 -10.80 -2.01
C ARG A 223 -0.26 -11.35 -0.60
N ILE A 224 0.97 -11.66 -0.22
CA ILE A 224 1.29 -12.08 1.15
C ILE A 224 1.02 -10.94 2.13
N GLN A 225 1.44 -9.71 1.83
CA GLN A 225 1.20 -8.56 2.71
C GLN A 225 -0.30 -8.26 2.85
N LEU A 226 -1.08 -8.34 1.76
CA LEU A 226 -2.55 -8.19 1.81
C LEU A 226 -3.18 -9.20 2.77
N LYS A 227 -2.84 -10.49 2.62
CA LYS A 227 -3.34 -11.55 3.50
C LYS A 227 -2.93 -11.34 4.96
N LEU A 228 -1.70 -10.87 5.21
CA LEU A 228 -1.26 -10.55 6.56
C LEU A 228 -1.99 -9.34 7.16
N MET A 229 -2.32 -8.33 6.34
CA MET A 229 -3.15 -7.19 6.76
C MET A 229 -4.58 -7.62 7.12
N GLU A 230 -5.20 -8.48 6.31
CA GLU A 230 -6.53 -9.04 6.61
C GLU A 230 -6.52 -9.81 7.93
N ASN A 231 -5.55 -10.70 8.12
CA ASN A 231 -5.39 -11.44 9.38
C ASN A 231 -5.20 -10.50 10.57
N LEU A 232 -4.40 -9.43 10.43
CA LEU A 232 -4.19 -8.45 11.50
C LEU A 232 -5.46 -7.66 11.83
N ARG A 233 -6.27 -7.30 10.83
CA ARG A 233 -7.57 -6.66 11.03
C ARG A 233 -8.53 -7.58 11.80
N ASP A 234 -8.56 -8.86 11.46
CA ASP A 234 -9.43 -9.83 12.13
C ASP A 234 -8.96 -10.09 13.58
N LEU A 235 -7.65 -10.18 13.80
CA LEU A 235 -7.07 -10.23 15.15
C LEU A 235 -7.40 -8.97 15.97
N PHE A 236 -7.32 -7.79 15.36
CA PHE A 236 -7.70 -6.53 16.00
C PHE A 236 -9.17 -6.58 16.45
N SER A 237 -10.08 -7.00 15.58
CA SER A 237 -11.52 -7.13 15.90
C SER A 237 -11.77 -8.11 17.06
N ASN A 238 -11.05 -9.24 17.08
CA ASN A 238 -11.13 -10.22 18.16
C ASN A 238 -10.62 -9.66 19.49
N ILE A 239 -9.54 -8.88 19.49
CA ILE A 239 -9.01 -8.21 20.69
C ILE A 239 -10.01 -7.17 21.20
N VAL A 240 -10.59 -6.33 20.32
CA VAL A 240 -11.64 -5.36 20.70
C VAL A 240 -12.81 -6.09 21.36
N SER A 241 -13.30 -7.16 20.74
CA SER A 241 -14.45 -7.94 21.24
C SER A 241 -14.14 -8.58 22.59
N ASN A 242 -12.92 -9.09 22.77
CA ASN A 242 -12.48 -9.65 24.05
C ASN A 242 -12.39 -8.57 25.14
N ASN A 243 -11.83 -7.40 24.82
CA ASN A 243 -11.76 -6.27 25.74
C ASN A 243 -13.16 -5.80 26.17
N LEU A 244 -14.10 -5.71 25.22
CA LEU A 244 -15.48 -5.37 25.51
C LEU A 244 -16.12 -6.43 26.44
N ASN A 245 -15.90 -7.71 26.17
CA ASN A 245 -16.41 -8.79 27.02
C ASN A 245 -15.86 -8.72 28.46
N ILE A 246 -14.56 -8.44 28.61
CA ILE A 246 -13.92 -8.25 29.93
C ILE A 246 -14.55 -7.06 30.66
N VAL A 247 -14.71 -5.90 30.00
CA VAL A 247 -15.31 -4.72 30.61
C VAL A 247 -16.76 -4.98 31.03
N MET A 248 -17.56 -5.63 30.18
CA MET A 248 -18.95 -5.99 30.50
C MET A 248 -19.02 -6.96 31.69
N LYS A 249 -18.13 -7.95 31.76
CA LYS A 249 -18.02 -8.88 32.90
C LYS A 249 -17.72 -8.14 34.21
N ILE A 250 -16.75 -7.22 34.18
CA ILE A 250 -16.39 -6.38 35.35
C ILE A 250 -17.58 -5.49 35.78
N MET A 251 -18.24 -4.81 34.83
CA MET A 251 -19.38 -3.95 35.13
C MET A 251 -20.57 -4.74 35.69
N THR A 252 -20.85 -5.91 35.11
CA THR A 252 -21.95 -6.77 35.53
C THR A 252 -21.68 -7.37 36.91
N SER A 253 -20.46 -7.87 37.17
CA SER A 253 -20.09 -8.42 38.46
C SER A 253 -20.10 -7.35 39.56
N ALA A 254 -19.57 -6.16 39.30
CA ALA A 254 -19.66 -5.02 40.21
C ALA A 254 -21.13 -4.66 40.52
N THR A 255 -21.99 -4.65 39.50
CA THR A 255 -23.43 -4.36 39.67
C THR A 255 -24.11 -5.39 40.56
N PHE A 256 -23.84 -6.69 40.37
CA PHE A 256 -24.41 -7.74 41.23
C PHE A 256 -23.91 -7.66 42.67
N VAL A 257 -22.61 -7.45 42.87
CA VAL A 257 -22.01 -7.37 44.22
C VAL A 257 -22.51 -6.13 44.97
N LEU A 258 -22.58 -4.98 44.32
CA LEU A 258 -23.04 -3.72 44.93
C LEU A 258 -24.58 -3.64 45.06
N GLY A 259 -25.32 -4.34 44.19
CA GLY A 259 -26.79 -4.35 44.20
C GLY A 259 -27.37 -4.99 45.46
N ILE A 260 -26.71 -6.02 46.02
CA ILE A 260 -27.21 -6.75 47.20
C ILE A 260 -27.25 -5.86 48.46
N PRO A 261 -26.16 -5.17 48.86
CA PRO A 261 -26.22 -4.19 49.94
C PRO A 261 -27.23 -3.09 49.68
N ALA A 262 -27.29 -2.55 48.46
CA ALA A 262 -28.20 -1.45 48.11
C ALA A 262 -29.67 -1.82 48.29
N ILE A 263 -30.08 -3.03 47.87
CA ILE A 263 -31.45 -3.53 48.05
C ILE A 263 -31.77 -3.68 49.55
N ILE A 264 -30.86 -4.29 50.33
CA ILE A 264 -31.09 -4.53 51.76
C ILE A 264 -31.17 -3.20 52.53
N VAL A 265 -30.25 -2.27 52.27
CA VAL A 265 -30.28 -0.91 52.84
C VAL A 265 -31.55 -0.18 52.40
N GLY A 266 -31.96 -0.33 51.14
CA GLY A 266 -33.21 0.25 50.62
C GLY A 266 -34.44 -0.20 51.42
N PHE A 267 -34.61 -1.51 51.65
CA PHE A 267 -35.72 -2.03 52.45
C PHE A 267 -35.69 -1.54 53.90
N TYR A 268 -34.51 -1.50 54.54
CA TYR A 268 -34.38 -1.01 55.92
C TYR A 268 -34.48 0.53 56.03
N GLY A 269 -34.26 1.26 54.94
CA GLY A 269 -34.49 2.70 54.86
C GLY A 269 -35.96 3.07 54.62
N MET A 270 -36.84 2.09 54.35
CA MET A 270 -38.27 2.33 54.30
C MET A 270 -38.80 2.50 55.73
N ASN A 271 -39.57 3.56 55.97
CA ASN A 271 -40.24 3.82 57.25
C ASN A 271 -41.44 2.89 57.48
N VAL A 272 -41.26 1.59 57.30
CA VAL A 272 -42.26 0.54 57.49
C VAL A 272 -41.81 -0.31 58.68
N PRO A 273 -42.68 -0.62 59.65
CA PRO A 273 -42.30 -1.44 60.82
C PRO A 273 -41.85 -2.83 60.36
N LEU A 274 -40.56 -3.13 60.57
CA LEU A 274 -39.95 -4.40 60.21
C LEU A 274 -39.98 -5.39 61.40
N PRO A 275 -40.14 -6.70 61.15
CA PRO A 275 -40.12 -7.71 62.22
C PRO A 275 -38.79 -7.67 62.98
N LYS A 276 -38.84 -7.65 64.32
CA LYS A 276 -37.66 -7.66 65.22
C LYS A 276 -36.72 -6.45 65.08
N GLN A 277 -37.23 -5.29 64.64
CA GLN A 277 -36.45 -4.05 64.54
C GLN A 277 -35.93 -3.53 65.90
N GLU A 278 -36.61 -3.81 67.01
CA GLU A 278 -36.22 -3.36 68.37
C GLU A 278 -35.11 -4.21 69.02
N TRP A 279 -34.66 -5.29 68.37
CA TRP A 279 -33.54 -6.09 68.86
C TRP A 279 -32.21 -5.39 68.57
N GLY A 280 -31.51 -4.92 69.61
CA GLY A 280 -30.25 -4.17 69.47
C GLY A 280 -29.13 -4.87 68.68
N ASN A 281 -29.17 -6.21 68.57
CA ASN A 281 -28.18 -7.00 67.83
C ASN A 281 -28.59 -7.29 66.36
N MET A 282 -29.80 -6.92 65.94
CA MET A 282 -30.33 -7.22 64.60
C MET A 282 -29.48 -6.58 63.49
N TRP A 283 -28.98 -5.36 63.71
CA TRP A 283 -28.09 -4.65 62.79
C TRP A 283 -26.82 -5.44 62.45
N TRP A 284 -26.17 -6.03 63.46
CA TRP A 284 -24.97 -6.84 63.28
C TRP A 284 -25.24 -8.12 62.50
N LEU A 285 -26.39 -8.78 62.76
CA LEU A 285 -26.81 -9.97 62.02
C LEU A 285 -27.03 -9.68 60.53
N ILE A 286 -27.64 -8.53 60.20
CA ILE A 286 -27.85 -8.11 58.81
C ILE A 286 -26.52 -7.83 58.13
N LEU A 287 -25.60 -7.11 58.78
CA LEU A 287 -24.27 -6.84 58.24
C LEU A 287 -23.51 -8.13 57.92
N VAL A 288 -23.50 -9.09 58.87
CA VAL A 288 -22.88 -10.40 58.65
C VAL A 288 -23.58 -11.15 57.50
N GLY A 289 -24.91 -11.11 57.44
CA GLY A 289 -25.69 -11.68 56.34
C GLY A 289 -25.35 -11.08 54.98
N ILE A 290 -25.23 -9.75 54.87
CA ILE A 290 -24.83 -9.05 53.64
C ILE A 290 -23.43 -9.50 53.22
N ILE A 291 -22.47 -9.53 54.14
CA ILE A 291 -21.09 -9.93 53.85
C ILE A 291 -21.05 -11.38 53.35
N LEU A 292 -21.77 -12.29 54.01
CA LEU A 292 -21.85 -13.70 53.60
C LEU A 292 -22.48 -13.86 52.22
N ILE A 293 -23.58 -13.16 51.94
CA ILE A 293 -24.24 -13.22 50.63
C ILE A 293 -23.34 -12.62 49.54
N CYS A 294 -22.72 -11.46 49.79
CA CYS A 294 -21.80 -10.83 48.83
C CYS A 294 -20.59 -11.71 48.57
N GLY A 295 -20.01 -12.32 49.61
CA GLY A 295 -18.91 -13.27 49.49
C GLY A 295 -19.31 -14.52 48.69
N TRP A 296 -20.49 -15.09 48.96
CA TRP A 296 -21.02 -16.23 48.22
C TRP A 296 -21.25 -15.91 46.74
N VAL A 297 -21.89 -14.77 46.44
CA VAL A 297 -22.09 -14.30 45.07
C VAL A 297 -20.75 -14.03 44.40
N SER A 298 -19.78 -13.40 45.07
CA SER A 298 -18.45 -13.17 44.51
C SER A 298 -17.74 -14.47 44.13
N VAL A 299 -17.82 -15.50 44.99
CA VAL A 299 -17.26 -16.84 44.70
C VAL A 299 -17.98 -17.49 43.51
N LEU A 300 -19.31 -17.36 43.42
CA LEU A 300 -20.08 -17.92 42.31
C LEU A 300 -19.76 -17.23 40.97
N LEU A 301 -19.60 -15.91 40.98
CA LEU A 301 -19.23 -15.11 39.82
C LEU A 301 -17.79 -15.42 39.35
N HIS A 302 -16.85 -15.61 40.28
CA HIS A 302 -15.48 -16.02 39.96
C HIS A 302 -15.43 -17.44 39.36
N LYS A 303 -16.18 -18.40 39.92
CA LYS A 303 -16.32 -19.76 39.34
C LYS A 303 -16.91 -19.79 37.92
N ARG A 304 -17.53 -18.69 37.48
CA ARG A 304 -18.12 -18.55 36.15
C ARG A 304 -17.28 -17.68 35.20
N ASP A 305 -16.01 -17.41 35.55
CA ASP A 305 -15.10 -16.55 34.77
C ASP A 305 -15.68 -15.17 34.45
N MET A 306 -16.53 -14.62 35.34
CA MET A 306 -17.06 -13.25 35.21
C MET A 306 -16.28 -12.21 36.03
N MET A 307 -15.31 -12.67 36.83
CA MET A 307 -14.34 -11.89 37.58
C MET A 307 -12.99 -12.58 37.51
#